data_AF-A0A7J2HM38-F1
#
_entry.id   AF-A0A7J2HM38-F1
#
_cell.length_a   1.000
_cell.length_b   1.000
_cell.length_c   1.000
_cell.angle_alpha   90.00
_cell.angle_beta   90.00
_cell.angle_gamma   90.00
#
_symmetry.space_group_name_H-M   'P 1'
#
loop_
_entity.id
_entity.type
_entity.pdbx_description
1 polymer ?
#
loop_
_entity_poly.entity_id
_entity_poly.type
_entity_poly.pdbx_seq_one_letter_code
_entity_poly.pdbx_strand_id
1 'polypeptide(L)'
;CASVLRKVYIKKRIGVERLRAEYGGKRDRGSKPYRAVKGSGAIVREILQQLEEAGLVSKIKGRGRVITPKGQSLVDNTAHEVLMEMVEQYPELKKY
;
A
#
# COMPACT_ATOMS: atom_id res chain seq x y z
N CYS A 1 4.59 4.97 -5.23
CA CYS A 1 3.17 4.89 -4.80
C CYS A 1 2.60 3.45 -4.72
N ALA A 2 3.13 2.48 -5.48
CA ALA A 2 2.60 1.11 -5.56
C ALA A 2 2.42 0.37 -4.21
N SER A 3 3.39 0.48 -3.28
CA SER A 3 3.29 -0.18 -1.97
C SER A 3 2.08 0.30 -1.14
N VAL A 4 1.75 1.60 -1.23
CA VAL A 4 0.58 2.17 -0.54
C VAL A 4 -0.71 1.62 -1.13
N LEU A 5 -0.82 1.57 -2.47
CA LEU A 5 -1.98 1.02 -3.17
C LEU A 5 -2.22 -0.45 -2.79
N ARG A 6 -1.18 -1.28 -2.78
CA ARG A 6 -1.25 -2.69 -2.35
C ARG A 6 -1.73 -2.84 -0.91
N LYS A 7 -1.26 -1.99 0.01
CA LYS A 7 -1.72 -2.04 1.41
C LYS A 7 -3.19 -1.63 1.56
N VAL A 8 -3.65 -0.65 0.78
CA VAL A 8 -5.07 -0.24 0.77
C VAL A 8 -5.94 -1.38 0.26
N TYR A 9 -5.52 -2.07 -0.80
CA TYR A 9 -6.18 -3.26 -1.33
C TYR A 9 -6.34 -4.37 -0.26
N ILE A 10 -5.25 -4.77 0.38
CA ILE A 10 -5.25 -5.87 1.38
C ILE A 10 -6.08 -5.50 2.61
N LYS A 11 -5.95 -4.28 3.12
CA LYS A 11 -6.58 -3.87 4.40
C LYS A 11 -8.00 -3.37 4.24
N LYS A 12 -8.51 -3.26 3.01
CA LYS A 12 -9.84 -2.78 2.58
C LYS A 12 -10.15 -1.33 2.96
N ARG A 13 -9.87 -0.92 4.20
CA ARG A 13 -10.03 0.43 4.75
C ARG A 13 -8.77 0.85 5.48
N ILE A 14 -8.26 2.04 5.16
CA ILE A 14 -7.11 2.56 5.90
C ILE A 14 -7.12 4.08 6.03
N GLY A 15 -6.60 4.56 7.15
CA GLY A 15 -6.36 5.98 7.43
C GLY A 15 -4.86 6.31 7.40
N VAL A 16 -4.56 7.60 7.31
CA VAL A 16 -3.18 8.12 7.25
C VAL A 16 -2.37 7.66 8.47
N GLU A 17 -2.95 7.66 9.66
CA GLU A 17 -2.23 7.33 10.89
C GLU A 17 -1.77 5.86 10.93
N ARG A 18 -2.59 4.94 10.43
CA ARG A 18 -2.24 3.51 10.36
C ARG A 18 -1.15 3.25 9.32
N LEU A 19 -1.20 3.95 8.19
CA LEU A 19 -0.13 3.90 7.18
C LEU A 19 1.18 4.46 7.71
N ARG A 20 1.15 5.57 8.47
CA ARG A 20 2.35 6.10 9.12
C ARG A 20 2.96 5.14 10.12
N ALA A 21 2.15 4.40 10.87
CA ALA A 21 2.65 3.38 11.79
C ALA A 21 3.32 2.23 11.03
N GLU A 22 2.76 1.80 9.90
CA GLU A 22 3.32 0.73 9.07
C GLU A 22 4.59 1.10 8.31
N TYR A 23 4.67 2.33 7.81
CA TYR A 23 5.88 2.87 7.18
C TYR A 23 6.81 3.54 8.19
N GLY A 24 6.49 3.41 9.48
CA GLY A 24 7.38 3.75 10.58
C GLY A 24 8.40 2.64 10.82
N GLY A 25 9.34 2.88 11.72
CA GLY A 25 10.40 1.93 12.00
C GLY A 25 11.16 2.25 13.28
N LYS A 26 12.17 1.42 13.54
CA LYS A 26 13.11 1.61 14.65
C LYS A 26 13.93 2.86 14.37
N ARG A 27 13.81 3.89 15.23
CA ARG A 27 14.59 5.12 15.11
C ARG A 27 15.76 5.11 16.10
N ASP A 28 16.96 5.39 15.59
CA ASP A 28 18.11 5.67 16.44
C ASP A 28 17.93 7.01 17.17
N ARG A 29 18.26 7.01 18.46
CA ARG A 29 18.16 8.19 19.33
C ARG A 29 19.51 8.52 19.98
N GLY A 30 20.61 8.02 19.42
CA GLY A 30 21.96 8.19 19.93
C GLY A 30 22.13 7.44 21.24
N SER A 31 22.38 8.17 22.33
CA SER A 31 22.61 7.58 23.66
C SER A 31 21.37 6.90 24.28
N LYS A 32 20.15 7.19 23.80
CA LYS A 32 18.92 6.59 24.33
C LYS A 32 18.55 5.30 23.60
N PRO A 33 17.95 4.30 24.28
CA PRO A 33 17.47 3.08 23.64
C PRO A 33 16.53 3.35 22.46
N TYR A 34 16.64 2.47 21.47
CA TYR A 34 15.82 2.50 20.27
C TYR A 34 14.32 2.41 20.59
N ARG A 35 13.53 3.17 19.83
CA ARG A 35 12.06 3.12 19.91
C ARG A 35 11.46 3.13 18.51
N ALA A 36 10.33 2.46 18.34
CA ALA A 36 9.54 2.55 17.12
C ALA A 36 8.92 3.95 17.01
N VAL A 37 9.12 4.61 15.86
CA VAL A 37 8.56 5.92 15.55
C VAL A 37 7.75 5.82 14.26
N LYS A 38 6.64 6.56 14.21
CA LYS A 38 5.77 6.63 13.03
C LYS A 38 6.48 7.36 11.89
N GLY A 39 6.20 6.94 10.65
CA GLY A 39 6.70 7.57 9.44
C GLY A 39 6.13 8.98 9.20
N SER A 40 6.70 9.64 8.19
CA SER A 40 6.28 10.98 7.78
C SER A 40 4.81 11.00 7.34
N GLY A 41 4.04 11.92 7.91
CA GLY A 41 2.64 12.09 7.53
C GLY A 41 2.44 12.86 6.22
N ALA A 42 3.39 13.70 5.82
CA ALA A 42 3.27 14.53 4.62
C ALA A 42 3.30 13.64 3.37
N ILE A 43 4.33 12.79 3.26
CA ILE A 43 4.52 11.84 2.15
C ILE A 43 3.29 10.93 1.99
N VAL A 44 2.80 10.35 3.08
CA VAL A 44 1.63 9.45 3.05
C VAL A 44 0.36 10.20 2.60
N ARG A 45 0.18 11.46 3.00
CA ARG A 45 -0.99 12.25 2.57
C ARG A 45 -0.93 12.59 1.09
N GLU A 46 0.23 13.06 0.62
CA GLU A 46 0.47 13.44 -0.77
C GLU A 46 0.28 12.27 -1.72
N ILE A 47 0.87 11.10 -1.41
CA ILE A 47 0.67 9.88 -2.20
C ILE A 47 -0.82 9.51 -2.30
N LEU A 48 -1.56 9.64 -1.21
CA LEU A 48 -2.98 9.31 -1.22
C LEU A 48 -3.82 10.35 -1.96
N GLN A 49 -3.41 11.62 -1.98
CA GLN A 49 -4.05 12.65 -2.81
C GLN A 49 -3.81 12.36 -4.29
N GLN A 50 -2.58 12.05 -4.70
CA GLN A 50 -2.25 11.67 -6.07
C GLN A 50 -3.01 10.40 -6.52
N LEU A 51 -3.18 9.42 -5.63
CA LEU A 51 -3.97 8.21 -5.91
C LEU A 51 -5.48 8.47 -5.97
N GLU A 52 -5.97 9.47 -5.23
CA GLU A 52 -7.35 9.96 -5.32
C GLU A 52 -7.57 10.69 -6.66
N GLU A 53 -6.64 11.54 -7.07
CA GLU A 53 -6.66 12.24 -8.38
C GLU A 53 -6.62 11.25 -9.55
N ALA A 54 -5.82 10.19 -9.45
CA ALA A 54 -5.78 9.10 -10.44
C ALA A 54 -7.05 8.22 -10.46
N GLY A 55 -7.96 8.39 -9.49
CA GLY A 55 -9.20 7.63 -9.37
C GLY A 55 -9.01 6.18 -8.91
N LEU A 56 -7.85 5.84 -8.33
CA LEU A 56 -7.52 4.49 -7.84
C LEU A 56 -7.98 4.27 -6.39
N VAL A 57 -8.14 5.35 -5.63
CA VAL A 57 -8.58 5.33 -4.23
C VAL A 57 -9.71 6.34 -4.05
N SER A 58 -10.71 5.99 -3.24
CA SER A 58 -11.83 6.87 -2.89
C SER A 58 -11.90 7.10 -1.39
N LYS A 59 -12.36 8.29 -1.01
CA LYS A 59 -12.51 8.71 0.37
C LYS A 59 -13.93 8.43 0.85
N ILE A 60 -14.05 7.68 1.94
CA ILE A 60 -15.33 7.49 2.64
C ILE A 60 -15.35 8.44 3.84
N LYS A 61 -16.34 9.34 3.87
CA LYS A 61 -16.52 10.32 4.95
C LYS A 61 -16.56 9.60 6.31
N GLY A 62 -15.65 9.98 7.21
CA GLY A 62 -15.55 9.40 8.56
C GLY A 62 -14.96 7.99 8.67
N ARG A 63 -14.71 7.27 7.57
CA ARG A 63 -14.24 5.86 7.60
C ARG A 63 -12.88 5.61 6.94
N GLY A 64 -12.27 6.64 6.37
CA GLY A 64 -10.94 6.58 5.78
C GLY A 64 -10.96 6.46 4.26
N ARG A 65 -10.03 5.69 3.71
CA ARG A 65 -9.83 5.52 2.26
C ARG A 65 -10.01 4.05 1.87
N VAL A 66 -10.64 3.84 0.74
CA VAL A 66 -10.98 2.51 0.17
C VAL A 66 -10.55 2.48 -1.29
N ILE A 67 -10.16 1.30 -1.77
CA ILE A 67 -9.80 1.13 -3.18
C ILE A 67 -11.03 1.23 -4.09
N THR A 68 -10.86 1.81 -5.27
CA THR A 68 -11.93 1.82 -6.29
C THR A 68 -11.88 0.54 -7.13
N PRO A 69 -12.95 0.18 -7.87
CA PRO A 69 -12.91 -0.95 -8.80
C PRO A 69 -11.78 -0.82 -9.82
N LYS A 70 -11.52 0.40 -10.33
CA LYS A 70 -10.40 0.70 -11.23
C LYS A 70 -9.04 0.40 -10.58
N GLY A 71 -8.87 0.79 -9.31
CA GLY A 71 -7.66 0.51 -8.54
C GLY A 71 -7.45 -0.98 -8.30
N GLN A 72 -8.53 -1.71 -8.05
CA GLN A 72 -8.49 -3.16 -7.88
C GLN A 72 -8.09 -3.88 -9.17
N SER A 73 -8.75 -3.58 -10.30
CA SER A 73 -8.41 -4.18 -11.59
C SER A 73 -6.96 -3.94 -12.00
N LEU A 74 -6.41 -2.75 -11.72
CA LEU A 74 -5.01 -2.46 -12.02
C LEU A 74 -4.07 -3.36 -11.23
N VAL A 75 -4.32 -3.55 -9.93
CA VAL A 75 -3.48 -4.42 -9.08
C VAL A 75 -3.61 -5.88 -9.50
N ASP A 76 -4.82 -6.34 -9.79
CA ASP A 76 -5.08 -7.73 -10.17
C ASP A 76 -4.46 -8.06 -11.55
N ASN A 77 -4.55 -7.14 -12.52
CA ASN A 77 -3.93 -7.32 -13.84
C ASN A 77 -2.40 -7.39 -13.75
N THR A 78 -1.76 -6.47 -13.03
CA THR A 78 -0.30 -6.50 -12.85
C THR A 78 0.15 -7.75 -12.08
N ALA A 79 -0.65 -8.23 -11.12
CA ALA A 79 -0.36 -9.48 -10.42
C ALA A 79 -0.42 -10.68 -11.37
N HIS A 80 -1.37 -10.69 -12.31
CA HIS A 80 -1.51 -11.75 -13.31
C HIS A 80 -0.35 -11.78 -14.30
N GLU A 81 0.06 -10.60 -14.81
CA GLU A 81 1.23 -10.47 -15.69
C GLU A 81 2.49 -11.03 -15.02
N VAL A 82 2.77 -10.61 -13.78
CA VAL A 82 3.92 -11.11 -13.01
C VAL A 82 3.83 -12.62 -12.76
N LEU A 83 2.62 -13.15 -12.52
CA LEU A 83 2.43 -14.59 -12.33
C LEU A 83 2.74 -15.37 -13.61
N MET A 84 2.34 -14.88 -14.79
CA MET A 84 2.70 -15.53 -16.06
C MET A 84 4.22 -15.58 -16.26
N GLU A 85 4.92 -14.45 -16.03
CA GLU A 85 6.38 -14.39 -16.10
C GLU A 85 7.05 -15.38 -15.12
N MET A 86 6.52 -15.50 -13.90
CA MET A 86 7.04 -16.44 -12.91
C MET A 86 6.78 -17.91 -13.26
N VAL A 87 5.66 -18.22 -13.92
CA VAL A 87 5.33 -19.58 -14.37
C VAL A 87 6.31 -20.06 -15.45
N GLU A 88 6.82 -19.15 -16.29
CA GLU A 88 7.87 -19.49 -17.27
C GLU A 88 9.19 -19.88 -16.59
N GLN A 89 9.53 -19.24 -15.47
CA GLN A 89 10.75 -19.52 -14.71
C GLN A 89 10.62 -20.71 -13.75
N TYR A 90 9.43 -20.92 -13.17
CA TYR A 90 9.15 -21.96 -12.18
C TYR A 90 7.87 -22.72 -12.56
N PRO A 91 8.00 -23.88 -13.24
CA PRO A 91 6.85 -24.66 -13.72
C PRO A 91 5.91 -25.16 -12.61
N GLU A 92 6.38 -25.16 -11.36
CA GLU A 92 5.64 -25.60 -10.18
C GLU A 92 4.45 -24.68 -9.82
N LEU A 93 4.52 -23.41 -10.25
CA LEU A 93 3.48 -22.42 -10.00
C LEU A 93 2.23 -22.64 -10.87
N LYS A 94 2.30 -23.45 -11.92
CA LYS A 94 1.18 -23.73 -12.86
C LYS A 94 0.00 -24.45 -12.21
N LYS A 95 0.20 -25.00 -11.00
CA LYS A 95 -0.82 -25.72 -10.22
C LYS A 95 -1.78 -24.80 -9.45
N TYR A 96 -1.45 -23.51 -9.30
CA TYR A 96 -2.17 -22.53 -8.48
C TYR A 96 -2.46 -21.25 -9.28
#